data_AF-A0A6J4QKM9-F1
#
_entry.id   AF-A0A6J4QKM9-F1
#
_cell.length_a   1.000
_cell.length_b   1.000
_cell.length_c   1.000
_cell.angle_alpha   90.00
_cell.angle_beta   90.00
_cell.angle_gamma   90.00
#
_symmetry.space_group_name_H-M   'P 1'
#
loop_
_entity.id
_entity.type
_entity.pdbx_description
1 polymer ?
#
loop_
_entity_poly.entity_id
_entity_poly.type
_entity_poly.pdbx_seq_one_letter_code
_entity_poly.pdbx_strand_id
1 'polypeptide(L)'
;MQCEYYALEGLTQLMRSLRMVREELNPDLRIGGVLLTMFDTRTNLAHQVVEEVRSFFGDQVFHTIIPRNVRLSEAPSFGMPVTLYAPKSTGAEAYAAVAEEVLNRG
;
A
#
# COMPACT_ATOMS: atom_id res chain seq x y z
N MET A 1 -3.22 -6.90 1.18
CA MET A 1 -3.13 -7.58 2.48
C MET A 1 -4.48 -8.18 2.83
N GLN A 2 -4.56 -9.49 3.11
CA GLN A 2 -5.78 -10.07 3.69
C GLN A 2 -5.85 -9.63 5.15
N CYS A 3 -6.95 -8.97 5.46
CA CYS A 3 -7.25 -8.44 6.78
C CYS A 3 -7.88 -9.60 7.56
N GLU A 4 -7.24 -10.12 8.59
CA GLU A 4 -7.75 -10.92 9.72
C GLU A 4 -6.53 -11.14 10.61
N TYR A 5 -6.40 -10.39 11.72
CA TYR A 5 -5.45 -10.54 12.87
C TYR A 5 -3.93 -10.72 12.59
N TYR A 6 -3.53 -11.58 11.66
CA TYR A 6 -2.17 -11.83 11.18
C TYR A 6 -1.49 -10.62 10.52
N ALA A 7 -2.24 -9.58 10.16
CA ALA A 7 -1.69 -8.36 9.56
C ALA A 7 -0.83 -7.53 10.55
N LEU A 8 -1.16 -7.53 11.85
CA LEU A 8 -0.44 -6.74 12.85
C LEU A 8 0.82 -7.41 13.38
N GLU A 9 0.77 -8.73 13.56
CA GLU A 9 1.94 -9.51 13.95
C GLU A 9 2.98 -9.48 12.82
N GLY A 10 2.54 -9.64 11.57
CA GLY A 10 3.38 -9.48 10.39
C GLY A 10 3.96 -8.05 10.26
N LEU A 11 3.17 -7.02 10.60
CA LEU A 11 3.64 -5.64 10.61
C LEU A 11 4.72 -5.41 11.69
N THR A 12 4.51 -5.93 12.89
CA THR A 12 5.48 -5.84 13.99
C THR A 12 6.79 -6.53 13.63
N GLN A 13 6.70 -7.71 13.00
CA GLN A 13 7.87 -8.43 12.51
C GLN A 13 8.60 -7.67 11.38
N LEU A 14 7.85 -7.08 10.45
CA LEU A 14 8.43 -6.22 9.39
C LEU A 14 9.17 -5.03 9.99
N MET A 15 8.58 -4.35 10.97
CA MET A 15 9.19 -3.21 11.66
C MET A 15 10.47 -3.60 12.40
N ARG A 16 10.50 -4.80 13.00
CA ARG A 16 11.71 -5.36 13.61
C ARG A 16 12.79 -5.60 12.57
N SER A 17 12.45 -6.18 11.43
CA SER A 17 13.40 -6.42 10.33
C SER A 17 13.96 -5.11 9.75
N LEU A 18 13.11 -4.10 9.52
CA LEU A 18 13.55 -2.78 9.08
C LEU A 18 14.52 -2.14 10.08
N ARG A 19 14.26 -2.29 11.37
CA ARG A 19 15.15 -1.80 12.43
C ARG A 19 16.53 -2.48 12.38
N MET A 20 16.57 -3.80 12.26
CA MET A 20 17.84 -4.55 12.15
C MET A 20 18.64 -4.12 10.92
N VAL A 21 18.00 -4.01 9.75
CA VAL A 21 18.68 -3.55 8.53
C VAL A 21 19.21 -2.14 8.69
N ARG A 22 18.44 -1.24 9.33
CA ARG A 22 18.89 0.13 9.59
C ARG A 22 20.10 0.18 10.52
N GLU A 23 20.12 -0.67 11.55
CA GLU A 23 21.19 -0.69 12.55
C GLU A 23 22.48 -1.34 12.02
N GLU A 24 22.38 -2.37 11.18
CA GLU A 24 23.53 -3.18 10.77
C GLU A 24 24.04 -2.90 9.34
N LEU A 25 23.18 -2.41 8.44
CA LEU A 25 23.47 -2.38 7.00
C LEU A 25 23.27 -1.02 6.35
N ASN A 26 22.21 -0.29 6.68
CA ASN A 26 21.87 0.99 6.05
C ASN A 26 21.27 1.99 7.05
N PRO A 27 22.11 2.77 7.76
CA PRO A 27 21.65 3.77 8.74
C PRO A 27 20.69 4.81 8.17
N ASP A 28 20.77 5.09 6.87
CA ASP A 28 19.92 6.07 6.18
C ASP A 28 18.55 5.51 5.77
N LEU A 29 18.27 4.24 6.04
CA LEU A 29 16.99 3.60 5.72
C LEU A 29 15.84 4.27 6.47
N ARG A 30 14.88 4.79 5.71
CA ARG A 30 13.65 5.43 6.21
C ARG A 30 12.43 4.79 5.56
N ILE A 31 11.31 4.80 6.28
CA ILE A 31 10.02 4.44 5.72
C ILE A 31 9.53 5.62 4.89
N GLY A 32 9.50 5.46 3.56
CA GLY A 32 9.02 6.50 2.63
C GLY A 32 7.50 6.70 2.66
N GLY A 33 6.75 5.67 3.10
CA GLY A 33 5.33 5.74 3.34
C GLY A 33 4.67 4.35 3.38
N VAL A 34 3.42 4.31 3.81
CA VAL A 34 2.62 3.08 3.90
C VAL A 34 1.44 3.18 2.94
N LEU A 35 1.42 2.29 1.94
CA LEU A 35 0.36 2.25 0.93
C LEU A 35 -0.64 1.14 1.22
N LEU A 36 -1.91 1.51 1.37
CA LEU A 36 -3.00 0.56 1.56
C LEU A 36 -3.47 0.03 0.20
N THR A 37 -3.52 -1.31 0.07
CA THR A 37 -3.78 -1.97 -1.22
C THR A 37 -4.86 -3.05 -1.14
N MET A 38 -5.48 -3.34 -2.29
CA MET A 38 -6.55 -4.32 -2.46
C MET A 38 -7.78 -4.05 -1.58
N PHE A 39 -8.05 -2.77 -1.32
CA PHE A 39 -9.14 -2.35 -0.44
C PHE A 39 -10.51 -2.70 -1.03
N ASP A 40 -11.37 -3.30 -0.22
CA ASP A 40 -12.77 -3.61 -0.56
C ASP A 40 -13.69 -2.88 0.41
N THR A 41 -14.35 -1.83 -0.11
CA THR A 41 -15.25 -0.94 0.65
C THR A 41 -16.42 -1.67 1.32
N ARG A 42 -16.75 -2.89 0.86
CA ARG A 42 -17.89 -3.67 1.35
C ARG A 42 -17.57 -4.47 2.61
N THR A 43 -16.29 -4.54 2.99
CA THR A 43 -15.86 -5.36 4.12
C THR A 43 -15.50 -4.47 5.32
N ASN A 44 -16.20 -4.63 6.44
CA ASN A 44 -15.92 -3.90 7.69
C ASN A 44 -14.45 -4.05 8.12
N LEU A 45 -13.90 -5.23 7.86
CA LEU A 45 -12.54 -5.58 8.19
C LEU A 45 -11.49 -4.77 7.41
N ALA A 46 -11.78 -4.41 6.15
CA ALA A 46 -10.90 -3.50 5.42
C ALA A 46 -10.90 -2.09 6.05
N HIS A 47 -12.05 -1.61 6.52
CA HIS A 47 -12.13 -0.32 7.22
C HIS A 47 -11.37 -0.35 8.55
N GLN A 48 -11.53 -1.41 9.35
CA GLN A 48 -10.79 -1.57 10.61
C GLN A 48 -9.27 -1.54 10.39
N VAL A 49 -8.77 -2.24 9.37
CA VAL A 49 -7.33 -2.22 9.05
C VAL A 49 -6.85 -0.85 8.60
N VAL A 50 -7.65 -0.11 7.82
CA VAL A 50 -7.32 1.27 7.44
C VAL A 50 -7.18 2.16 8.68
N GLU A 51 -8.14 2.09 9.60
CA GLU A 51 -8.14 2.89 10.83
C GLU A 51 -6.92 2.58 11.70
N GLU A 52 -6.61 1.30 11.88
CA GLU A 52 -5.49 0.86 12.71
C GLU A 52 -4.13 1.25 12.11
N VAL A 53 -3.94 1.04 10.81
CA VAL A 53 -2.71 1.45 10.12
C VAL A 53 -2.52 2.96 10.18
N ARG A 54 -3.61 3.74 10.02
CA ARG A 54 -3.56 5.20 10.17
C ARG A 54 -3.27 5.64 11.60
N SER A 55 -3.82 4.94 12.60
CA SER A 55 -3.53 5.20 14.01
C SER A 55 -2.04 4.96 14.34
N PHE A 56 -1.44 3.91 13.77
CA PHE A 56 -0.06 3.55 14.06
C PHE A 56 0.99 4.37 13.28
N PHE A 57 0.77 4.62 11.98
CA PHE A 57 1.74 5.28 11.11
C PHE A 57 1.45 6.77 10.85
N GLY A 58 0.25 7.25 11.19
CA GLY A 58 -0.13 8.64 11.04
C GLY A 58 0.09 9.16 9.61
N ASP A 59 0.82 10.27 9.51
CA ASP A 59 1.09 10.97 8.25
C ASP A 59 1.98 10.19 7.28
N GLN A 60 2.61 9.09 7.72
CA GLN A 60 3.37 8.21 6.82
C GLN A 60 2.45 7.37 5.92
N VAL A 61 1.15 7.25 6.24
CA VAL A 61 0.19 6.56 5.37
C VAL A 61 -0.16 7.45 4.19
N PHE A 62 -0.15 6.89 2.98
CA PHE A 62 -0.65 7.59 1.79
C PHE A 62 -2.15 7.88 1.94
N HIS A 63 -2.59 9.02 1.44
CA HIS A 63 -4.00 9.37 1.44
C HIS A 63 -4.78 8.48 0.47
N THR A 64 -4.18 8.19 -0.68
CA THR A 64 -4.73 7.30 -1.70
C THR A 64 -4.67 5.84 -1.26
N ILE A 65 -5.77 5.14 -1.50
CA ILE A 65 -5.92 3.70 -1.25
C ILE A 65 -6.11 3.00 -2.59
N ILE A 66 -5.36 1.92 -2.86
CA ILE A 66 -5.54 1.14 -4.08
C ILE A 66 -6.73 0.18 -3.90
N PRO A 67 -7.84 0.36 -4.65
CA PRO A 67 -9.01 -0.50 -4.51
C PRO A 67 -8.75 -1.87 -5.14
N ARG A 68 -9.51 -2.87 -4.70
CA ARG A 68 -9.60 -4.14 -5.43
C ARG A 68 -10.26 -3.88 -6.79
N ASN A 69 -9.53 -4.12 -7.87
CA ASN A 69 -9.98 -3.88 -9.23
C ASN A 69 -9.58 -5.06 -10.12
N VAL A 70 -10.52 -5.61 -10.91
CA VAL A 70 -10.27 -6.77 -11.77
C VAL A 70 -9.23 -6.46 -12.86
N ARG A 71 -9.23 -5.25 -13.42
CA ARG A 71 -8.26 -4.82 -14.44
C ARG A 71 -6.82 -4.80 -13.91
N LEU A 72 -6.62 -4.49 -12.63
CA LEU A 72 -5.30 -4.61 -11.98
C LEU A 72 -4.81 -6.06 -11.96
N SER A 73 -5.71 -7.03 -11.77
CA SER A 73 -5.38 -8.46 -11.78
C SER A 73 -5.22 -9.02 -13.19
N GLU A 74 -5.90 -8.47 -14.18
CA GLU A 74 -5.81 -8.90 -15.59
C GLU A 74 -4.54 -8.39 -16.28
N ALA A 75 -4.14 -7.14 -16.03
CA ALA A 75 -3.03 -6.48 -16.75
C ALA A 75 -1.72 -7.31 -16.81
N PRO A 76 -1.26 -7.97 -15.71
CA PRO A 76 -0.08 -8.84 -15.76
C PRO A 76 -0.17 -9.99 -16.76
N SER A 77 -1.36 -10.58 -16.95
CA SER A 77 -1.57 -11.67 -17.92
C SER A 77 -1.39 -11.23 -19.37
N PHE A 78 -1.49 -9.91 -19.64
CA PHE A 78 -1.22 -9.30 -20.95
C PHE A 78 0.20 -8.73 -21.04
N GLY A 79 1.03 -8.87 -20.00
CA GLY A 79 2.38 -8.32 -19.96
C GLY A 79 2.42 -6.78 -20.00
N MET A 80 1.33 -6.12 -19.60
CA MET A 80 1.20 -4.67 -19.66
C MET A 80 0.95 -4.08 -18.27
N PRO A 81 1.47 -2.88 -17.97
CA PRO A 81 1.06 -2.14 -16.78
C PRO A 81 -0.40 -1.71 -16.91
N VAL A 82 -1.10 -1.57 -15.77
CA VAL A 82 -2.52 -1.18 -15.74
C VAL A 82 -2.77 0.17 -16.43
N THR A 83 -1.78 1.07 -16.40
CA THR A 83 -1.83 2.39 -17.04
C THR A 83 -1.92 2.30 -18.56
N LEU A 84 -1.43 1.22 -19.17
CA LEU A 84 -1.55 0.96 -20.61
C LEU A 84 -2.71 0.02 -20.92
N TYR A 85 -2.88 -1.04 -20.11
CA TYR A 85 -3.94 -2.04 -20.32
C TYR A 85 -5.35 -1.46 -20.13
N ALA A 86 -5.55 -0.69 -19.06
CA ALA A 86 -6.83 -0.13 -18.68
C ALA A 86 -6.65 1.28 -18.06
N PRO A 87 -6.25 2.29 -18.86
CA PRO A 87 -5.92 3.64 -18.39
C PRO A 87 -7.06 4.35 -17.65
N LYS A 88 -8.31 4.04 -17.99
CA LYS A 88 -9.52 4.62 -17.37
C LYS A 88 -10.10 3.75 -16.24
N SER A 89 -9.34 2.77 -15.76
CA SER A 89 -9.77 1.94 -14.63
C SER A 89 -9.49 2.67 -13.33
N THR A 90 -10.35 2.43 -12.32
CA THR A 90 -10.12 2.98 -10.97
C THR A 90 -8.78 2.56 -10.37
N GLY A 91 -8.24 1.41 -10.77
CA GLY A 91 -6.90 0.99 -10.37
C GLY A 91 -5.79 1.84 -11.01
N ALA A 92 -5.89 2.15 -12.30
CA ALA A 92 -4.93 3.02 -12.98
C ALA A 92 -4.96 4.45 -12.40
N GLU A 93 -6.15 5.00 -12.19
CA GLU A 93 -6.33 6.32 -11.57
C GLU A 93 -5.75 6.37 -10.15
N ALA A 94 -6.00 5.33 -9.34
CA ALA A 94 -5.44 5.26 -7.98
C ALA A 94 -3.90 5.20 -7.99
N TYR A 95 -3.28 4.44 -8.90
CA TYR A 95 -1.83 4.42 -9.02
C TYR A 95 -1.24 5.76 -9.51
N ALA A 96 -1.95 6.49 -10.37
CA ALA A 96 -1.53 7.82 -10.78
C ALA A 96 -1.54 8.80 -9.58
N ALA A 97 -2.58 8.77 -8.75
CA ALA A 97 -2.66 9.59 -7.54
C ALA A 97 -1.57 9.22 -6.51
N VAL A 98 -1.28 7.92 -6.33
CA VAL A 98 -0.14 7.49 -5.48
C VAL A 98 1.18 8.01 -6.03
N ALA A 99 1.39 7.96 -7.34
CA ALA A 99 2.62 8.47 -7.95
C ALA A 99 2.79 9.98 -7.68
N GLU A 100 1.72 10.76 -7.76
CA GLU A 100 1.73 12.18 -7.38
C GLU A 100 2.06 12.38 -5.89
N GLU A 101 1.46 11.60 -4.99
CA GLU A 101 1.79 11.67 -3.56
C GLU A 101 3.25 11.29 -3.26
N VAL A 102 3.79 10.29 -3.96
CA VAL A 102 5.19 9.88 -3.81
C VAL A 102 6.13 11.02 -4.25
N LEU A 103 5.84 11.64 -5.40
CA LEU A 103 6.63 12.76 -5.92
C LEU A 103 6.59 13.98 -5.00
N ASN A 104 5.48 14.20 -4.30
CA ASN A 104 5.35 15.31 -3.35
C ASN A 104 5.99 15.04 -1.98
N ARG A 105 6.33 13.78 -1.65
CA ARG A 105 6.98 13.38 -0.40
C ARG A 105 8.50 13.22 -0.51
N GLY A 106 9.01 12.96 -1.72
CA GLY A 106 10.44 12.82 -2.04
C GLY A 106 11.12 14.13 -2.35
#